data_AF-A0A1E1WYP4-F1
#
_entry.id   AF-A0A1E1WYP4-F1
#
_cell.length_a   1.000
_cell.length_b   1.000
_cell.length_c   1.000
_cell.angle_alpha   90.00
_cell.angle_beta   90.00
_cell.angle_gamma   90.00
#
_symmetry.space_group_name_H-M   'P 1'
#
loop_
_entity.id
_entity.type
_entity.pdbx_description
1 polymer ?
#
loop_
_entity_poly.entity_id
_entity_poly.type
_entity_poly.pdbx_seq_one_letter_code
_entity_poly.pdbx_strand_id
1 'polypeptide(L)'
;LLLLGLAVTFASAIWSPEYKEHAQCVADCQPDACPSTCTGSCVCYRRFDFPSNGYCLDPSKPIPDHFRNLNAATSNPSGSN
;
A
#
# COMPACT_ATOMS: atom_id res chain seq x y z
N LEU A 1 27.83 21.30 17.74
CA LEU A 1 26.97 21.06 16.55
C LEU A 1 26.71 19.56 16.45
N LEU A 2 25.57 19.09 16.96
CA LEU A 2 25.16 17.67 16.84
C LEU A 2 24.40 17.52 15.52
N LEU A 3 25.07 17.01 14.49
CA LEU A 3 24.44 16.58 13.25
C LEU A 3 23.75 15.24 13.51
N LEU A 4 22.50 15.28 13.95
CA LEU A 4 21.63 14.10 14.00
C LEU A 4 21.29 13.71 12.56
N GLY A 5 22.14 12.89 11.95
CA GLY A 5 21.84 12.25 10.68
C GLY A 5 20.61 11.36 10.85
N LEU A 6 19.50 11.73 10.20
CA LEU A 6 18.35 10.84 10.07
C LEU A 6 18.83 9.56 9.38
N ALA A 7 18.96 8.49 10.15
CA ALA A 7 19.10 7.15 9.61
C ALA A 7 17.77 6.79 8.94
N VAL A 8 17.71 6.93 7.61
CA VAL A 8 16.58 6.43 6.83
C VAL A 8 16.74 4.92 6.78
N THR A 9 16.06 4.22 7.68
CA THR A 9 15.96 2.75 7.61
C THR A 9 15.06 2.42 6.43
N PHE A 10 15.65 2.04 5.30
CA PHE A 10 14.91 1.42 4.21
C PHE A 10 14.52 0.02 4.68
N ALA A 11 13.36 -0.12 5.31
CA ALA A 11 12.73 -1.42 5.40
C ALA A 11 12.38 -1.81 3.96
N SER A 12 13.22 -2.60 3.31
CA SER A 12 12.86 -3.25 2.05
C SER A 12 11.81 -4.30 2.40
N ALA A 13 10.55 -3.87 2.48
CA ALA A 13 9.43 -4.79 2.43
C ALA A 13 9.64 -5.65 1.17
N ILE A 14 9.62 -6.96 1.35
CA ILE A 14 9.72 -7.90 0.24
C ILE A 14 8.37 -7.85 -0.46
N TRP A 15 8.28 -6.97 -1.44
CA TRP A 15 7.09 -6.84 -2.27
C TRP A 15 7.06 -7.95 -3.30
N SER A 16 5.87 -8.49 -3.54
CA SER A 16 5.65 -9.43 -4.63
C SER A 16 5.97 -8.77 -5.99
N PRO A 17 6.38 -9.53 -7.02
CA PRO A 17 6.84 -8.99 -8.31
C PRO A 17 5.88 -8.01 -8.98
N GLU A 18 4.58 -8.15 -8.78
CA GLU A 18 3.54 -7.26 -9.30
C GLU A 18 3.63 -5.82 -8.78
N TYR A 19 4.27 -5.59 -7.63
CA TYR A 19 4.52 -4.23 -7.11
C TYR A 19 5.65 -3.51 -7.86
N LYS A 20 6.43 -4.20 -8.70
CA LYS A 20 7.51 -3.59 -9.49
C LYS A 20 6.99 -2.49 -10.42
N GLU A 21 5.77 -2.63 -10.95
CA GLU A 21 5.16 -1.60 -11.79
C GLU A 21 4.80 -0.32 -11.01
N HIS A 22 4.73 -0.43 -9.68
CA HIS A 22 4.46 0.67 -8.77
C HIS A 22 5.72 1.13 -8.01
N ALA A 23 6.93 0.75 -8.44
CA ALA A 23 8.17 1.00 -7.69
C ALA A 23 8.39 2.49 -7.33
N GLN A 24 7.93 3.41 -8.19
CA GLN A 24 7.96 4.86 -7.95
C GLN A 24 6.98 5.36 -6.86
N CYS A 25 5.97 4.56 -6.54
CA CYS A 25 4.90 4.91 -5.61
C CYS A 25 4.89 4.06 -4.34
N VAL A 26 5.43 2.83 -4.39
CA VAL A 26 5.23 1.82 -3.35
C VAL A 26 5.77 2.28 -2.00
N ALA A 27 4.85 2.59 -1.09
CA ALA A 27 5.12 3.05 0.27
C ALA A 27 3.89 2.78 1.16
N ASP A 28 4.10 2.70 2.47
CA ASP A 28 2.99 2.63 3.42
C ASP A 28 2.25 3.97 3.52
N CYS A 29 0.93 3.91 3.67
CA CYS A 29 0.11 5.09 3.92
C CYS A 29 -1.05 4.85 4.88
N GLN A 30 -1.55 5.95 5.45
CA GLN A 30 -2.80 5.97 6.19
C GLN A 30 -3.90 6.54 5.30
N PRO A 31 -4.93 5.75 4.93
CA PRO A 31 -5.98 6.19 3.99
C PRO A 31 -6.78 7.40 4.45
N ASP A 32 -6.91 7.57 5.78
CA ASP A 32 -7.69 8.65 6.39
C ASP A 32 -6.82 9.82 6.87
N ALA A 33 -5.50 9.79 6.61
CA ALA A 33 -4.60 10.89 6.96
C ALA A 33 -4.63 12.00 5.89
N CYS A 34 -4.66 13.25 6.35
CA CYS A 34 -4.61 14.45 5.51
C CYS A 34 -3.45 15.36 5.94
N PRO A 35 -2.43 15.60 5.09
CA PRO A 35 -2.28 15.08 3.73
C PRO A 35 -1.92 13.59 3.70
N SER A 36 -2.28 12.90 2.61
CA SER A 36 -1.83 11.51 2.42
C SER A 36 -0.30 11.47 2.40
N THR A 37 0.31 10.43 2.96
CA THR A 37 1.77 10.26 2.98
C THR A 37 2.38 9.89 1.63
N CYS A 38 1.56 9.72 0.59
CA CYS A 38 2.02 9.40 -0.76
C CYS A 38 2.64 10.62 -1.44
N THR A 39 3.71 10.39 -2.20
CA THR A 39 4.43 11.44 -2.91
C THR A 39 3.90 11.61 -4.34
N GLY A 40 4.03 12.83 -4.88
CA GLY A 40 3.73 13.11 -6.30
C GLY A 40 2.29 12.77 -6.71
N SER A 41 2.15 11.94 -7.75
CA SER A 41 0.87 11.49 -8.31
C SER A 41 0.40 10.14 -7.77
N CYS A 42 1.04 9.62 -6.73
CA CYS A 42 0.71 8.33 -6.15
C CYS A 42 -0.54 8.42 -5.28
N VAL A 43 -1.35 7.36 -5.27
CA VAL A 43 -2.62 7.32 -4.55
C VAL A 43 -2.54 6.30 -3.42
N CYS A 44 -3.04 6.67 -2.24
CA CYS A 44 -3.15 5.76 -1.10
C CYS A 44 -4.35 4.82 -1.30
N TYR A 45 -4.09 3.54 -1.57
CA TYR A 45 -5.13 2.52 -1.63
C TYR A 45 -5.26 1.83 -0.27
N ARG A 46 -6.46 1.88 0.30
CA ARG A 46 -6.80 1.22 1.58
C ARG A 46 -6.72 -0.29 1.46
N ARG A 47 -6.03 -0.94 2.40
CA ARG A 47 -6.07 -2.40 2.56
C ARG A 47 -7.43 -2.84 3.09
N PHE A 48 -7.95 -3.95 2.58
CA PHE A 48 -9.24 -4.48 3.03
C PHE A 48 -9.15 -5.18 4.39
N ASP A 49 -8.07 -5.90 4.65
CA ASP A 49 -7.83 -6.65 5.88
C ASP A 49 -7.40 -5.75 7.05
N PHE A 50 -6.78 -4.60 6.77
CA PHE A 50 -6.41 -3.59 7.77
C PHE A 50 -6.77 -2.17 7.27
N PRO A 51 -8.04 -1.74 7.42
CA PRO A 51 -8.57 -0.53 6.77
C PRO A 51 -7.94 0.79 7.24
N SER A 52 -7.27 0.78 8.40
CA SER A 52 -6.48 1.91 8.92
C SER A 52 -5.13 2.08 8.21
N ASN A 53 -4.73 1.13 7.36
CA ASN A 53 -3.49 1.14 6.61
C ASN A 53 -3.75 0.96 5.11
N GLY A 54 -2.79 1.38 4.31
CA GLY A 54 -2.85 1.32 2.86
C GLY A 54 -1.47 1.31 2.24
N TYR A 55 -1.45 1.19 0.92
CA TYR A 55 -0.25 1.33 0.12
C TYR A 55 -0.41 2.44 -0.91
N CYS A 56 0.62 3.27 -1.03
CA CYS A 56 0.77 4.19 -2.14
C CYS A 56 1.05 3.39 -3.40
N LEU A 57 0.19 3.53 -4.41
CA LEU A 57 0.36 2.84 -5.69
C LEU A 57 0.19 3.84 -6.83
N ASP A 58 0.84 3.53 -7.95
CA ASP A 58 0.65 4.25 -9.21
C ASP A 58 -0.76 3.99 -9.77
N PRO A 59 -1.64 5.00 -9.88
CA PRO A 59 -3.00 4.82 -10.38
C PRO A 59 -3.09 4.50 -11.88
N SER A 60 -1.99 4.65 -12.63
CA SER A 60 -1.91 4.28 -14.06
C SER A 60 -1.64 2.79 -14.28
N LYS A 61 -1.34 2.04 -13.22
CA LYS A 61 -1.02 0.61 -13.27
C LYS A 61 -2.14 -0.23 -12.64
N PRO A 62 -2.36 -1.46 -13.12
CA PRO A 62 -3.31 -2.37 -12.49
C PRO A 62 -2.94 -2.61 -11.03
N ILE A 63 -3.90 -2.49 -10.12
CA ILE A 63 -3.70 -2.83 -8.70
C ILE A 63 -3.18 -4.29 -8.59
N PRO A 64 -2.23 -4.62 -7.69
CA PRO A 64 -1.76 -5.98 -7.46
C PRO A 64 -2.88 -6.98 -7.16
N ASP A 65 -2.85 -8.19 -7.74
CA ASP A 65 -3.91 -9.19 -7.54
C ASP A 65 -4.03 -9.64 -6.09
N HIS A 66 -2.94 -9.76 -5.34
CA HIS A 66 -3.00 -10.01 -3.90
C HIS A 66 -3.80 -8.92 -3.18
N PHE A 67 -3.62 -7.66 -3.57
CA PHE A 67 -4.35 -6.54 -2.98
C PHE A 67 -5.85 -6.58 -3.30
N ARG A 68 -6.21 -7.02 -4.51
CA ARG A 68 -7.59 -7.38 -4.84
C ARG A 68 -8.06 -8.56 -4.00
N ASN A 69 -7.32 -9.65 -3.92
CA ASN A 69 -7.76 -10.86 -3.23
C ASN A 69 -7.90 -10.70 -1.71
N LEU A 70 -7.30 -9.67 -1.09
CA LEU A 70 -7.61 -9.28 0.29
C LEU A 70 -9.09 -8.83 0.45
N ASN A 71 -9.72 -8.30 -0.61
CA ASN A 71 -11.16 -8.03 -0.63
C ASN A 71 -12.00 -9.32 -0.78
N ALA A 72 -11.49 -10.28 -1.55
CA ALA A 72 -12.22 -11.50 -1.89
C ALA A 72 -12.11 -12.56 -0.78
N ALA A 73 -10.98 -12.62 -0.07
CA ALA A 73 -10.74 -13.55 1.03
C ALA A 73 -11.55 -13.20 2.30
N THR A 74 -11.99 -11.94 2.43
CA THR A 74 -12.92 -11.52 3.50
C THR A 74 -14.39 -11.70 3.11
N SER A 75 -14.70 -11.83 1.82
CA SER A 75 -15.97 -12.37 1.35
C SER A 75 -15.86 -13.89 1.19
N ASN A 76 -15.89 -14.62 2.29
CA ASN A 76 -16.12 -16.07 2.22
C ASN A 76 -17.42 -16.31 1.42
N PRO A 77 -17.42 -16.96 0.25
CA PRO A 77 -18.65 -17.46 -0.36
C PRO A 77 -19.02 -18.79 0.32
N SER A 78 -19.26 -18.76 1.63
CA SER A 78 -19.83 -19.90 2.34
C SER A 78 -21.33 -19.69 2.51
N GLY A 79 -22.08 -20.25 1.56
CA GLY A 79 -23.37 -20.89 1.79
C GLY A 79 -24.53 -20.00 2.23
N SER A 80 -25.28 -19.48 1.27
CA SER A 80 -26.74 -19.45 1.40
C SER A 80 -27.31 -20.65 0.64
N ASN A 81 -27.68 -21.69 1.39
CA ASN A 81 -28.92 -22.44 1.18
C ASN A 81 -29.26 -23.21 2.46
#